data_AF-A0AAE7DX24-F1
#
_entry.id   AF-A0AAE7DX24-F1
#
_cell.length_a   1.000
_cell.length_b   1.000
_cell.length_c   1.000
_cell.angle_alpha   90.00
_cell.angle_beta   90.00
_cell.angle_gamma   90.00
#
_symmetry.space_group_name_H-M   'P 1'
#
loop_
_entity.id
_entity.type
_entity.pdbx_description
1 polymer ?
#
loop_
_entity_poly.entity_id
_entity_poly.type
_entity_poly.pdbx_seq_one_letter_code
_entity_poly.pdbx_strand_id
1 'polypeptide(L)'
;MTFEITETIFSYPQSLLDDWRCGVKDWIPESLFVPQEVYNQSRHHFGEYYTLKQFLESGWQGTAYYALGDWDPENTKYDEGRAIVAEYINPIRLAMFKALRQGLTSGEPDLMLYKDDGSVLFVEVKKESDRISKSQLECLAQIKTILNCDVAVVYLAEEKQNYKPKTYQLATGEVPSSWFERK
;
A
#
# COMPACT_ATOMS: atom_id res chain seq x y z
N MET A 1 7.07 -10.11 19.37
CA MET A 1 7.20 -8.66 19.61
C MET A 1 5.91 -8.01 19.14
N THR A 2 5.55 -6.83 19.64
CA THR A 2 4.39 -6.08 19.15
C THR A 2 4.88 -4.76 18.58
N PHE A 3 4.37 -4.42 17.41
CA PHE A 3 4.65 -3.15 16.74
C PHE A 3 3.36 -2.34 16.66
N GLU A 4 3.40 -1.10 17.13
CA GLU A 4 2.25 -0.20 17.10
C GLU A 4 2.25 0.63 15.83
N ILE A 5 1.09 0.74 15.18
CA ILE A 5 0.87 1.66 14.06
C ILE A 5 -0.32 2.54 14.39
N THR A 6 -0.10 3.84 14.40
CA THR A 6 -1.18 4.83 14.46
C THR A 6 -1.48 5.33 13.04
N GLU A 7 -2.76 5.47 12.71
CA GLU A 7 -3.19 6.01 11.43
C GLU A 7 -2.60 7.41 11.19
N THR A 8 -2.04 7.62 10.02
CA THR A 8 -1.73 8.97 9.52
C THR A 8 -2.98 9.54 8.86
N ILE A 9 -3.36 10.76 9.21
CA ILE A 9 -4.56 11.39 8.64
C ILE A 9 -4.15 12.31 7.51
N PHE A 10 -4.74 12.08 6.34
CA PHE A 10 -4.74 13.08 5.27
C PHE A 10 -6.15 13.63 5.12
N SER A 11 -6.27 14.95 5.27
CA SER A 11 -7.52 15.65 5.04
C SER A 11 -7.68 15.97 3.56
N TYR A 12 -8.90 15.85 3.03
CA TYR A 12 -9.22 16.23 1.64
C TYR A 12 -10.50 17.09 1.58
N PRO A 13 -10.58 18.06 0.66
CA PRO A 13 -11.79 18.83 0.44
C PRO A 13 -12.83 17.96 -0.29
N GLN A 14 -14.10 18.02 0.14
CA GLN A 14 -15.19 17.23 -0.45
C GLN A 14 -15.33 17.47 -1.97
N SER A 15 -15.07 18.70 -2.44
CA SER A 15 -15.11 19.04 -3.86
C SER A 15 -14.14 18.20 -4.71
N LEU A 16 -12.99 17.79 -4.16
CA LEU A 16 -12.02 16.96 -4.89
C LEU A 16 -12.55 15.55 -5.13
N LEU A 17 -13.27 14.99 -4.15
CA LEU A 17 -13.94 13.70 -4.29
C LEU A 17 -15.12 13.79 -5.26
N ASP A 18 -15.83 14.91 -5.27
CA ASP A 18 -16.92 15.15 -6.22
C ASP A 18 -16.39 15.28 -7.65
N ASP A 19 -15.30 16.02 -7.85
CA ASP A 19 -14.57 16.13 -9.12
C ASP A 19 -14.11 14.76 -9.62
N TRP A 20 -13.51 13.95 -8.74
CA TRP A 20 -13.14 12.56 -9.05
C TRP A 20 -14.32 11.74 -9.56
N ARG A 21 -15.47 11.84 -8.89
CA ARG A 21 -16.70 11.14 -9.27
C ARG A 21 -17.26 11.61 -10.62
N CYS A 22 -17.01 12.86 -10.97
CA CYS A 22 -17.33 13.44 -12.28
C CYS A 22 -16.28 13.15 -13.36
N GLY A 23 -15.20 12.43 -13.03
CA GLY A 23 -14.15 12.06 -13.97
C GLY A 23 -13.01 13.07 -14.08
N VAL A 24 -13.06 14.16 -13.32
CA VAL A 24 -12.00 15.19 -13.28
C VAL A 24 -10.85 14.67 -12.43
N LYS A 25 -9.70 14.42 -13.08
CA LYS A 25 -8.51 13.79 -12.49
C LYS A 25 -7.22 14.57 -12.71
N ASP A 26 -7.34 15.83 -13.13
CA ASP A 26 -6.21 16.71 -13.50
C ASP A 26 -5.29 17.04 -12.30
N TRP A 27 -5.73 16.73 -11.09
CA TRP A 27 -4.95 16.89 -9.87
C TRP A 27 -3.96 15.75 -9.61
N ILE A 28 -4.08 14.61 -10.31
CA ILE A 28 -3.12 13.51 -10.21
C ILE A 28 -1.83 13.96 -10.90
N PRO A 29 -0.68 13.93 -10.20
CA PRO A 29 0.60 14.24 -10.80
C PRO A 29 0.91 13.37 -12.02
N GLU A 30 1.41 13.97 -13.11
CA GLU A 30 1.77 13.27 -14.36
C GLU A 30 2.83 12.17 -14.16
N SER A 31 3.61 12.26 -13.10
CA SER A 31 4.62 11.26 -12.74
C SER A 31 4.04 9.97 -12.15
N LEU A 32 2.77 9.95 -11.76
CA LEU A 32 2.12 8.74 -11.27
C LEU A 32 1.53 7.95 -12.44
N PHE A 33 1.82 6.65 -12.47
CA PHE A 33 1.17 5.75 -13.41
C PHE A 33 -0.32 5.61 -13.10
N VAL A 34 -1.16 5.90 -14.09
CA VAL A 34 -2.63 5.78 -14.00
C VAL A 34 -3.14 4.93 -15.17
N PRO A 35 -3.57 3.67 -14.94
CA PRO A 35 -4.21 2.88 -15.99
C PRO A 35 -5.47 3.56 -16.54
N GLN A 36 -5.73 3.37 -17.83
CA GLN A 36 -6.88 3.98 -18.50
C GLN A 36 -8.22 3.62 -17.82
N GLU A 37 -8.34 2.44 -17.21
CA GLU A 37 -9.55 2.01 -16.52
C GLU A 37 -9.84 2.82 -15.27
N VAL A 38 -8.81 3.37 -14.60
CA VAL A 38 -9.00 4.27 -13.46
C VAL A 38 -9.75 5.52 -13.88
N TYR A 39 -9.46 6.05 -15.06
CA TYR A 39 -10.17 7.22 -15.59
C TYR A 39 -11.68 6.95 -15.72
N ASN A 40 -12.06 5.70 -15.98
CA ASN A 40 -13.45 5.27 -16.14
C ASN A 40 -14.12 4.83 -14.82
N GLN A 41 -13.40 4.78 -13.69
CA GLN A 41 -13.91 4.30 -12.41
C GLN A 41 -14.15 5.45 -11.42
N SER A 42 -15.33 6.06 -11.48
CA SER A 42 -15.73 7.19 -10.63
C SER A 42 -15.86 6.87 -9.14
N ARG A 43 -15.88 5.58 -8.75
CA ARG A 43 -16.12 5.13 -7.37
C ARG A 43 -14.92 4.50 -6.68
N HIS A 44 -13.88 4.16 -7.43
CA HIS A 44 -12.70 3.44 -6.91
C HIS A 44 -11.48 4.33 -7.02
N HIS A 45 -10.38 3.93 -6.38
CA HIS A 45 -9.03 4.50 -6.55
C HIS A 45 -8.78 5.94 -6.08
N PHE A 46 -9.82 6.72 -5.74
CA PHE A 46 -9.62 8.07 -5.18
C PHE A 46 -8.65 8.05 -3.99
N GLY A 47 -8.81 7.07 -3.09
CA GLY A 47 -8.02 7.05 -1.87
C GLY A 47 -6.56 6.76 -2.12
N GLU A 48 -6.30 5.79 -2.98
CA GLU A 48 -4.97 5.37 -3.41
C GLU A 48 -4.22 6.52 -4.08
N TYR A 49 -4.83 7.19 -5.07
CA TYR A 49 -4.18 8.31 -5.78
C TYR A 49 -4.03 9.56 -4.92
N TYR A 50 -5.00 9.86 -4.06
CA TYR A 50 -4.85 10.99 -3.15
C TYR A 50 -3.69 10.75 -2.17
N THR A 51 -3.60 9.53 -1.64
CA THR A 51 -2.51 9.12 -0.74
C THR A 51 -1.16 9.15 -1.46
N LEU A 52 -1.07 8.61 -2.69
CA LEU A 52 0.14 8.66 -3.50
C LEU A 52 0.62 10.11 -3.74
N LYS A 53 -0.30 11.02 -4.05
CA LYS A 53 0.03 12.44 -4.21
C LYS A 53 0.63 13.04 -2.93
N GLN A 54 0.03 12.78 -1.76
CA GLN A 54 0.55 13.29 -0.48
C GLN A 54 1.96 12.76 -0.16
N PHE A 55 2.21 11.49 -0.47
CA PHE A 55 3.53 10.90 -0.31
C PHE A 55 4.55 11.41 -1.33
N LEU A 56 4.12 11.67 -2.57
CA LEU A 56 4.96 12.30 -3.60
C LEU A 56 5.44 13.69 -3.19
N GLU A 57 4.56 14.51 -2.62
CA GLU A 57 4.90 15.81 -2.05
C GLU A 57 5.90 15.70 -0.87
N SER A 58 5.98 14.52 -0.24
CA SER A 58 6.94 14.19 0.82
C SER A 58 8.20 13.45 0.32
N GLY A 59 8.40 13.40 -1.00
CA GLY A 59 9.57 12.82 -1.66
C GLY A 59 9.56 11.29 -1.79
N TRP A 60 8.40 10.65 -1.69
CA TRP A 60 8.24 9.22 -2.00
C TRP A 60 7.77 9.02 -3.44
N GLN A 61 8.24 7.96 -4.09
CA GLN A 61 7.63 7.43 -5.31
C GLN A 61 6.73 6.25 -4.93
N GLY A 62 5.84 5.81 -5.81
CA GLY A 62 5.00 4.67 -5.50
C GLY A 62 3.94 4.32 -6.53
N THR A 63 3.27 3.20 -6.30
CA THR A 63 2.21 2.67 -7.17
C THR A 63 1.13 1.97 -6.35
N ALA A 64 -0.10 1.99 -6.87
CA ALA A 64 -1.22 1.16 -6.40
C ALA A 64 -1.28 -0.20 -7.11
N TYR A 65 -0.47 -0.40 -8.16
CA TYR A 65 -0.46 -1.62 -8.96
C TYR A 65 0.86 -2.34 -8.78
N TYR A 66 0.99 -3.01 -7.65
CA TYR A 66 2.10 -3.91 -7.33
C TYR A 66 1.54 -5.27 -6.89
N ALA A 67 2.41 -6.28 -6.89
CA ALA A 67 2.03 -7.61 -6.48
C ALA A 67 3.17 -8.26 -5.71
N LEU A 68 2.95 -8.55 -4.42
CA LEU A 68 3.88 -9.34 -3.60
C LEU A 68 3.72 -10.84 -3.87
N GLY A 69 2.55 -11.28 -4.34
CA GLY A 69 2.26 -12.64 -4.78
C GLY A 69 2.29 -12.84 -6.29
N ASP A 70 2.08 -14.09 -6.70
CA ASP A 70 1.98 -14.48 -8.11
C ASP A 70 0.52 -14.49 -8.61
N TRP A 71 -0.35 -13.71 -7.95
CA TRP A 71 -1.73 -13.55 -8.40
C TRP A 71 -1.77 -12.67 -9.66
N ASP A 72 -2.60 -13.09 -10.63
CA ASP A 72 -2.80 -12.41 -11.92
C ASP A 72 -1.48 -12.03 -12.65
N PRO A 73 -0.63 -13.01 -12.99
CA PRO A 73 0.69 -12.75 -13.58
C PRO A 73 0.64 -12.21 -15.01
N GLU A 74 -0.51 -12.32 -15.70
CA GLU A 74 -0.70 -11.88 -17.07
C GLU A 74 -1.24 -10.44 -17.16
N ASN A 75 -1.55 -9.81 -16.03
CA ASN A 75 -2.11 -8.47 -15.99
C ASN A 75 -1.01 -7.41 -16.02
N THR A 76 -0.81 -6.85 -17.21
CA THR A 76 0.27 -5.90 -17.52
C THR A 76 0.23 -4.61 -16.70
N LYS A 77 -0.89 -4.29 -16.04
CA LYS A 77 -0.99 -3.15 -15.12
C LYS A 77 -0.05 -3.26 -13.93
N TYR A 78 0.32 -4.49 -13.57
CA TYR A 78 1.21 -4.78 -12.46
C TYR A 78 2.68 -4.88 -12.89
N ASP A 79 3.01 -4.79 -14.18
CA ASP A 79 4.38 -5.01 -14.66
C ASP A 79 5.38 -4.03 -14.03
N GLU A 80 5.03 -2.74 -13.97
CA GLU A 80 5.86 -1.72 -13.33
C GLU A 80 6.02 -1.98 -11.83
N GLY A 81 4.93 -2.27 -11.12
CA GLY A 81 5.00 -2.59 -9.69
C GLY A 81 5.77 -3.88 -9.40
N ARG A 82 5.70 -4.89 -10.27
CA ARG A 82 6.50 -6.12 -10.17
C ARG A 82 7.99 -5.83 -10.37
N ALA A 83 8.33 -4.95 -11.31
CA ALA A 83 9.71 -4.50 -11.49
C ALA A 83 10.23 -3.76 -10.25
N ILE A 84 9.44 -2.84 -9.68
CA ILE A 84 9.78 -2.13 -8.43
C ILE A 84 9.95 -3.12 -7.27
N VAL A 85 9.05 -4.09 -7.11
CA VAL A 85 9.19 -5.15 -6.09
C VAL A 85 10.49 -5.93 -6.28
N ALA A 86 10.84 -6.31 -7.51
CA ALA A 86 12.06 -7.05 -7.79
C ALA A 86 13.34 -6.22 -7.54
N GLU A 87 13.28 -4.91 -7.72
CA GLU A 87 14.39 -3.99 -7.48
C GLU A 87 14.62 -3.73 -5.98
N TYR A 88 13.55 -3.44 -5.23
CA TYR A 88 13.65 -2.96 -3.86
C TYR A 88 13.51 -4.03 -2.78
N ILE A 89 12.92 -5.19 -3.10
CA ILE A 89 12.69 -6.26 -2.12
C ILE A 89 13.72 -7.37 -2.29
N ASN A 90 14.35 -7.78 -1.18
CA ASN A 90 15.27 -8.91 -1.18
C ASN A 90 14.56 -10.19 -1.69
N PRO A 91 15.10 -10.87 -2.71
CA PRO A 91 14.40 -11.97 -3.37
C PRO A 91 14.19 -13.20 -2.46
N ILE A 92 15.09 -13.44 -1.50
CA ILE A 92 14.96 -14.54 -0.52
C ILE A 92 13.79 -14.25 0.43
N ARG A 93 13.72 -13.02 0.96
CA ARG A 93 12.62 -12.57 1.81
C ARG A 93 11.28 -12.60 1.08
N LEU A 94 11.26 -12.15 -0.18
CA LEU A 94 10.06 -12.19 -1.02
C LEU A 94 9.60 -13.64 -1.27
N ALA A 95 10.51 -14.56 -1.58
CA ALA A 95 10.18 -15.97 -1.77
C ALA A 95 9.58 -16.60 -0.49
N MET A 96 10.14 -16.27 0.68
CA MET A 96 9.59 -16.72 1.97
C MET A 96 8.19 -16.14 2.24
N PHE A 97 8.01 -14.84 1.97
CA PHE A 97 6.71 -14.19 2.09
C PHE A 97 5.65 -14.83 1.19
N LYS A 98 6.00 -15.08 -0.08
CA LYS A 98 5.15 -15.80 -1.05
C LYS A 98 4.79 -17.21 -0.57
N ALA A 99 5.76 -17.96 -0.06
CA ALA A 99 5.53 -19.31 0.45
C ALA A 99 4.57 -19.32 1.66
N LEU A 100 4.75 -18.38 2.59
CA LEU A 100 3.87 -18.26 3.76
C LEU A 100 2.46 -17.80 3.41
N ARG A 101 2.31 -17.04 2.33
CA ARG A 101 1.03 -16.52 1.85
C ARG A 101 0.48 -17.30 0.66
N GLN A 102 1.00 -18.51 0.41
CA GLN A 102 0.51 -19.34 -0.69
C GLN A 102 -1.00 -19.60 -0.53
N GLY A 103 -1.77 -19.28 -1.57
CA GLY A 103 -3.24 -19.39 -1.56
C GLY A 103 -3.98 -18.24 -0.86
N LEU A 104 -3.28 -17.28 -0.26
CA LEU A 104 -3.88 -16.07 0.30
C LEU A 104 -3.85 -14.94 -0.74
N THR A 105 -5.00 -14.61 -1.30
CA THR A 105 -5.16 -13.56 -2.32
C THR A 105 -5.70 -12.24 -1.76
N SER A 106 -5.87 -12.13 -0.44
CA SER A 106 -6.45 -10.94 0.21
C SER A 106 -5.53 -10.35 1.27
N GLY A 107 -5.73 -9.07 1.54
CA GLY A 107 -5.04 -8.33 2.60
C GLY A 107 -3.71 -7.72 2.20
N GLU A 108 -3.31 -7.82 0.93
CA GLU A 108 -2.19 -7.02 0.41
C GLU A 108 -2.54 -5.53 0.55
N PRO A 109 -1.62 -4.68 1.06
CA PRO A 109 -1.87 -3.25 1.23
C PRO A 109 -2.18 -2.55 -0.11
N ASP A 110 -2.83 -1.41 -0.06
CA ASP A 110 -3.22 -0.72 -1.30
C ASP A 110 -2.03 -0.14 -2.06
N LEU A 111 -0.97 0.30 -1.37
CA LEU A 111 0.17 0.99 -1.99
C LEU A 111 1.52 0.40 -1.60
N MET A 112 2.45 0.42 -2.56
CA MET A 112 3.89 0.28 -2.33
C MET A 112 4.57 1.61 -2.67
N LEU A 113 5.36 2.12 -1.73
CA LEU A 113 6.13 3.35 -1.84
C LEU A 113 7.63 3.06 -1.71
N TYR A 114 8.45 3.85 -2.38
CA TYR A 114 9.91 3.71 -2.36
C TYR A 114 10.63 5.05 -2.50
N LYS A 115 11.92 5.05 -2.17
CA LYS A 115 12.86 6.16 -2.36
C LYS A 115 14.18 5.64 -2.92
N ASP A 116 14.91 6.50 -3.61
CA ASP A 116 16.21 6.19 -4.20
C ASP A 116 17.28 5.76 -3.18
N ASP A 117 17.06 6.04 -1.89
CA ASP A 117 17.93 5.58 -0.78
C ASP A 117 17.69 4.11 -0.36
N GLY A 118 16.75 3.43 -1.03
CA GLY A 118 16.38 2.04 -0.75
C GLY A 118 15.28 1.87 0.30
N SER A 119 14.73 2.96 0.84
CA SER A 119 13.59 2.90 1.75
C SER A 119 12.34 2.37 1.05
N VAL A 120 11.61 1.47 1.72
CA VAL A 120 10.35 0.89 1.22
C VAL A 120 9.26 0.97 2.29
N LEU A 121 8.09 1.45 1.89
CA LEU A 121 6.92 1.61 2.75
C LEU A 121 5.68 1.03 2.07
N PHE A 122 4.99 0.12 2.74
CA PHE A 122 3.68 -0.38 2.30
C PHE A 122 2.56 0.33 3.07
N VAL A 123 1.54 0.81 2.36
CA VAL A 123 0.48 1.62 2.96
C VAL A 123 -0.88 1.02 2.67
N GLU A 124 -1.64 0.80 3.74
CA GLU A 124 -3.06 0.50 3.68
C GLU A 124 -3.85 1.81 3.79
N VAL A 125 -4.78 2.05 2.88
CA VAL A 125 -5.56 3.29 2.79
C VAL A 125 -7.01 3.04 3.18
N LYS A 126 -7.52 3.86 4.10
CA LYS A 126 -8.91 3.80 4.57
C LYS A 126 -9.61 5.13 4.37
N LYS A 127 -10.91 5.07 4.08
CA LYS A 127 -11.77 6.25 3.91
C LYS A 127 -13.19 5.95 4.39
N GLU A 128 -13.87 6.95 4.93
CA GLU A 128 -15.28 6.85 5.37
C GLU A 128 -15.53 5.66 6.33
N SER A 129 -16.41 4.73 5.93
CA SER A 129 -16.80 3.54 6.69
C SER A 129 -15.86 2.35 6.48
N ASP A 130 -14.86 2.45 5.59
CA ASP A 130 -13.91 1.37 5.39
C ASP A 130 -13.06 1.15 6.65
N ARG A 131 -12.83 -0.12 6.98
CA ARG A 131 -12.15 -0.56 8.19
C ARG A 131 -11.06 -1.53 7.81
N ILE A 132 -9.92 -1.42 8.46
CA ILE A 132 -8.86 -2.41 8.30
C ILE A 132 -9.36 -3.77 8.74
N SER A 133 -9.17 -4.75 7.85
CA SER A 133 -9.54 -6.14 8.09
C SER A 133 -8.44 -6.87 8.84
N LYS A 134 -8.77 -8.03 9.41
CA LYS A 134 -7.80 -8.89 10.07
C LYS A 134 -6.70 -9.36 9.11
N SER A 135 -7.04 -9.73 7.87
CA SER A 135 -6.08 -10.19 6.87
C SER A 135 -5.11 -9.09 6.44
N GLN A 136 -5.56 -7.82 6.40
CA GLN A 136 -4.69 -6.67 6.16
C GLN A 136 -3.69 -6.46 7.30
N LEU A 137 -4.16 -6.50 8.56
CA LEU A 137 -3.26 -6.41 9.72
C LEU A 137 -2.24 -7.54 9.76
N GLU A 138 -2.66 -8.77 9.45
CA GLU A 138 -1.76 -9.93 9.36
C GLU A 138 -0.72 -9.75 8.24
N CYS A 139 -1.13 -9.23 7.08
CA CYS A 139 -0.22 -8.95 5.97
C CYS A 139 0.80 -7.85 6.31
N LEU A 140 0.35 -6.74 6.92
CA LEU A 140 1.27 -5.68 7.37
C LEU A 140 2.28 -6.21 8.40
N ALA A 141 1.86 -7.07 9.32
CA ALA A 141 2.76 -7.71 10.28
C ALA A 141 3.80 -8.61 9.58
N GLN A 142 3.36 -9.37 8.57
CA GLN A 142 4.21 -10.21 7.74
C GLN A 142 5.20 -9.40 6.89
N ILE A 143 4.78 -8.28 6.30
CA ILE A 143 5.64 -7.36 5.56
C ILE A 143 6.73 -6.82 6.50
N LYS A 144 6.34 -6.30 7.67
CA LYS A 144 7.28 -5.75 8.65
C LYS A 144 8.30 -6.80 9.13
N THR A 145 7.85 -8.03 9.33
CA THR A 145 8.67 -9.11 9.90
C THR A 145 9.55 -9.81 8.84
N ILE A 146 8.96 -10.20 7.71
CA ILE A 146 9.58 -11.06 6.70
C ILE A 146 10.31 -10.24 5.66
N LEU A 147 9.64 -9.22 5.09
CA LEU A 147 10.27 -8.35 4.09
C LEU A 147 11.21 -7.33 4.73
N ASN A 148 11.05 -7.07 6.03
CA ASN A 148 11.80 -6.04 6.76
C ASN A 148 11.60 -4.64 6.16
N CYS A 149 10.38 -4.36 5.69
CA CYS A 149 9.97 -3.07 5.15
C CYS A 149 9.11 -2.32 6.17
N ASP A 150 9.00 -1.00 6.02
CA ASP A 150 8.07 -0.22 6.83
C ASP A 150 6.64 -0.38 6.33
N VAL A 151 5.71 -0.13 7.25
CA VAL A 151 4.27 -0.27 7.04
C VAL A 151 3.54 0.90 7.67
N ALA A 152 2.48 1.37 7.02
CA ALA A 152 1.62 2.42 7.55
C ALA A 152 0.15 2.16 7.25
N VAL A 153 -0.71 2.80 8.02
CA VAL A 153 -2.14 2.93 7.70
C VAL A 153 -2.43 4.41 7.54
N VAL A 154 -3.05 4.77 6.43
CA VAL A 154 -3.55 6.13 6.17
C VAL A 154 -5.07 6.12 6.28
N TYR A 155 -5.62 7.10 6.98
CA TYR A 155 -7.04 7.39 6.94
C TYR A 155 -7.29 8.73 6.25
N LEU A 156 -8.14 8.71 5.24
CA LEU A 156 -8.59 9.89 4.52
C LEU A 156 -9.83 10.45 5.19
N ALA A 157 -9.70 11.65 5.74
CA ALA A 157 -10.78 12.37 6.38
C ALA A 157 -11.22 13.53 5.49
N GLU A 158 -12.52 13.75 5.32
CA GLU A 158 -13.00 15.01 4.76
C GLU A 158 -12.63 16.16 5.72
N GLU A 159 -12.25 17.34 5.21
CA GLU A 159 -11.71 18.45 6.02
C GLU A 159 -12.55 18.83 7.26
N LYS A 160 -13.87 18.67 7.20
CA LYS A 160 -14.78 18.98 8.32
C LYS A 160 -15.10 17.78 9.21
N GLN A 161 -14.59 16.60 8.87
CA GLN A 161 -14.79 15.39 9.63
C GLN A 161 -13.86 15.39 10.86
N ASN A 162 -14.45 15.42 12.05
CA ASN A 162 -13.70 15.19 13.28
C ASN A 162 -13.42 13.68 13.45
N TYR A 163 -12.30 13.23 12.88
CA TYR A 163 -11.84 11.84 12.98
C TYR A 163 -10.68 11.71 13.96
N LYS A 164 -10.74 10.70 14.83
CA LYS A 164 -9.64 10.35 15.73
C LYS A 164 -8.85 9.18 15.14
N PRO A 165 -7.54 9.32 14.91
CA PRO A 165 -6.68 8.24 14.46
C PRO A 165 -6.78 7.02 15.38
N LYS A 166 -6.88 5.84 14.79
CA LYS A 166 -6.82 4.58 15.51
C LYS A 166 -5.38 4.10 15.60
N THR A 167 -5.10 3.32 16.63
CA THR A 167 -3.84 2.60 16.79
C THR A 167 -4.10 1.11 16.69
N TYR A 168 -3.26 0.43 15.92
CA TYR A 168 -3.29 -0.99 15.67
C TYR A 168 -2.05 -1.65 16.24
N GLN A 169 -2.24 -2.86 16.76
CA GLN A 169 -1.17 -3.71 17.27
C GLN A 169 -0.86 -4.78 16.24
N LEU A 170 0.35 -4.78 15.69
CA LEU A 170 0.83 -5.83 14.82
C LEU A 170 1.60 -6.86 15.65
N ALA A 171 1.13 -8.11 15.63
CA ALA A 171 1.87 -9.21 16.21
C ALA A 171 3.04 -9.57 15.28
N THR A 172 4.24 -9.11 15.62
CA THR A 172 5.47 -9.39 14.86
C THR A 172 6.24 -10.55 15.49
N GLY A 173 6.82 -11.39 14.64
CA GLY A 173 7.62 -12.55 15.03
C GLY A 173 9.10 -12.34 14.75
N GLU A 174 9.94 -13.26 15.22
CA GLU A 174 11.28 -13.41 14.66
C GLU A 174 11.21 -14.39 13.49
N VAL A 175 11.87 -14.03 12.39
CA VAL A 175 12.07 -14.97 11.29
C VAL A 175 13.30 -15.83 11.61
N PRO A 176 13.19 -17.18 11.64
CA PRO A 176 14.33 -18.02 11.96
C PRO A 176 15.50 -17.78 11.01
N SER A 177 16.72 -17.60 11.54
CA SER A 177 17.92 -17.36 10.72
C SER A 177 18.17 -18.47 9.69
N SER A 178 17.81 -19.72 10.05
CA SER A 178 17.92 -20.90 9.19
C SER A 178 17.12 -20.82 7.89
N TRP A 179 16.17 -19.89 7.78
CA TRP A 179 15.41 -19.67 6.55
C TRP A 179 16.19 -18.87 5.51
N PHE A 180 17.22 -18.13 5.93
CA PHE A 180 18.11 -17.37 5.05
C PHE A 180 19.35 -18.17 4.62
N GLU A 181 19.62 -19.30 5.28
CA GLU A 181 20.85 -20.09 5.09
C GLU A 181 20.73 -21.16 3.98
N ARG A 182 19.54 -21.37 3.41
CA ARG A 182 19.35 -22.32 2.30
C ARG A 182 19.77 -21.67 0.97
N LYS A 183 21.04 -21.90 0.61
CA LYS A 183 21.57 -21.69 -0.74
C LYS A 183 21.14 -22.81 -1.69
#